data_AF-A0A963NT19-F1
#
_entry.id   AF-A0A963NT19-F1
#
_cell.length_a   1.000
_cell.length_b   1.000
_cell.length_c   1.000
_cell.angle_alpha   90.00
_cell.angle_beta   90.00
_cell.angle_gamma   90.00
#
_symmetry.space_group_name_H-M   'P 1'
#
loop_
_entity.id
_entity.type
_entity.pdbx_description
1 polymer ?
#
loop_
_entity_poly.entity_id
_entity_poly.type
_entity_poly.pdbx_seq_one_letter_code
_entity_poly.pdbx_strand_id
1 'polypeptide(L)' 'MAHSQQMANAIRALAMDAVQQANSGHPGAPMGMADMAVALWGQHLQHNPANPHWANRDRFVLSNGHGSMLLYALL' A
#
# COMPACT_ATOMS: atom_id res chain seq x y z
N MET A 1 -18.73 -3.19 -5.74
CA MET A 1 -17.43 -3.09 -5.05
C MET A 1 -16.43 -3.93 -5.82
N ALA A 2 -15.19 -3.46 -6.00
CA ALA A 2 -14.16 -4.24 -6.68
C ALA A 2 -13.82 -5.49 -5.84
N HIS A 3 -13.46 -6.59 -6.51
CA HIS A 3 -13.07 -7.82 -5.82
C HIS A 3 -11.70 -7.63 -5.14
N SER A 4 -11.45 -8.26 -3.99
CA SER A 4 -10.18 -8.10 -3.24
C SER A 4 -8.95 -8.37 -4.10
N GLN A 5 -9.04 -9.34 -5.01
CA GLN A 5 -7.99 -9.64 -5.98
C GLN A 5 -7.70 -8.47 -6.93
N GLN A 6 -8.73 -7.76 -7.39
CA GLN A 6 -8.56 -6.61 -8.28
C GLN A 6 -7.87 -5.45 -7.56
N MET A 7 -8.24 -5.20 -6.30
CA MET A 7 -7.58 -4.19 -5.47
C MET A 7 -6.11 -4.53 -5.22
N ALA A 8 -5.80 -5.80 -4.93
CA ALA A 8 -4.43 -6.24 -4.72
C ALA A 8 -3.61 -6.14 -6.02
N ASN A 9 -4.21 -6.51 -7.16
CA ASN A 9 -3.57 -6.36 -8.46
C ASN A 9 -3.34 -4.89 -8.85
N ALA A 10 -4.24 -3.97 -8.44
CA ALA A 10 -4.01 -2.54 -8.64
C ALA A 10 -2.77 -2.07 -7.87
N ILE A 11 -2.60 -2.48 -6.61
CA ILE A 11 -1.39 -2.17 -5.82
C ILE A 11 -0.14 -2.75 -6.49
N ARG A 12 -0.19 -4.00 -6.97
CA ARG A 12 0.92 -4.63 -7.69
C ARG A 12 1.31 -3.83 -8.93
N ALA A 13 0.33 -3.43 -9.73
CA ALA A 13 0.54 -2.68 -10.95
C ALA A 13 1.15 -1.29 -10.66
N LEU A 14 0.57 -0.54 -9.73
CA LEU A 14 1.10 0.76 -9.32
C LEU A 14 2.55 0.67 -8.81
N ALA A 15 2.85 -0.36 -8.02
CA ALA A 15 4.20 -0.55 -7.50
C ALA A 15 5.21 -0.89 -8.59
N MET A 16 4.90 -1.82 -9.50
CA MET A 16 5.84 -2.20 -10.57
C MET A 16 6.02 -1.06 -11.58
N ASP A 17 4.95 -0.36 -11.96
CA ASP A 17 4.99 0.73 -12.95
C ASP A 17 5.81 1.92 -12.43
N ALA A 18 5.59 2.34 -11.19
CA ALA A 18 6.29 3.48 -10.62
C ALA A 18 7.79 3.19 -10.40
N VAL A 19 8.14 2.00 -9.91
CA VAL A 19 9.56 1.59 -9.81
C VAL A 19 10.21 1.56 -11.19
N GLN A 20 9.51 1.02 -12.19
CA GLN A 20 10.01 0.95 -13.55
C GLN A 20 10.21 2.35 -14.15
N GLN A 21 9.25 3.27 -13.94
CA GLN A 21 9.34 4.65 -14.41
C GLN A 21 10.50 5.41 -13.75
N ALA A 22 10.76 5.17 -12.47
CA ALA A 22 11.89 5.76 -11.75
C ALA A 22 13.24 5.14 -12.14
N ASN A 23 13.24 4.01 -12.87
CA ASN A 23 14.43 3.20 -13.16
C ASN A 23 15.24 2.85 -11.89
N SER A 24 14.56 2.78 -10.74
CA SER A 24 15.14 2.60 -9.42
C SER A 24 14.05 2.28 -8.39
N GLY A 25 14.34 1.37 -7.46
CA GLY A 25 13.42 0.99 -6.38
C GLY A 25 13.31 -0.53 -6.19
N HIS A 26 12.36 -0.96 -5.34
CA HIS A 26 12.18 -2.37 -4.96
C HIS A 26 10.73 -2.80 -5.16
N PRO A 27 10.38 -3.47 -6.28
CA PRO A 27 8.99 -3.83 -6.58
C PRO A 27 8.54 -5.12 -5.88
N GLY A 28 9.48 -6.01 -5.53
CA GLY A 28 9.18 -7.34 -4.99
C GLY A 28 8.40 -7.31 -3.67
N ALA A 29 8.88 -6.56 -2.67
CA ALA A 29 8.20 -6.45 -1.38
C ALA A 29 6.78 -5.83 -1.52
N PRO A 30 6.59 -4.69 -2.22
CA PRO A 30 5.25 -4.16 -2.50
C PRO A 30 4.29 -5.15 -3.15
N MET A 31 4.75 -5.87 -4.18
CA MET A 31 3.89 -6.82 -4.89
C MET A 31 3.51 -8.04 -4.03
N GLY A 32 4.46 -8.53 -3.22
CA GLY A 32 4.24 -9.67 -2.32
C GLY A 32 3.31 -9.35 -1.14
N MET A 33 3.29 -8.09 -0.69
CA MET A 33 2.46 -7.64 0.44
C MET A 33 1.09 -7.09 0.03
N ALA A 34 0.74 -7.09 -1.27
CA ALA A 34 -0.48 -6.46 -1.77
C ALA A 34 -1.78 -7.06 -1.18
N ASP A 35 -1.87 -8.38 -1.04
CA ASP A 35 -3.09 -9.01 -0.48
C ASP A 35 -3.26 -8.67 1.01
N MET A 36 -2.16 -8.70 1.77
CA MET A 36 -2.13 -8.27 3.18
C MET A 36 -2.53 -6.79 3.29
N ALA A 37 -2.05 -5.94 2.39
CA ALA A 37 -2.38 -4.52 2.38
C ALA A 37 -3.87 -4.29 2.13
N VAL A 38 -4.49 -5.01 1.18
CA VAL A 38 -5.95 -4.93 0.95
C VAL A 38 -6.74 -5.37 2.17
N ALA A 39 -6.36 -6.47 2.83
CA ALA A 39 -7.03 -6.91 4.04
C ALA A 39 -6.90 -5.87 5.16
N LEU A 40 -5.69 -5.35 5.40
CA LEU A 40 -5.42 -4.39 6.46
C LEU A 40 -6.10 -3.03 6.19
N TRP A 41 -5.80 -2.36 5.07
CA TRP A 41 -6.35 -1.04 4.74
C TRP A 41 -7.84 -1.07 4.43
N GLY A 42 -8.33 -2.15 3.83
CA GLY A 42 -9.72 -2.24 3.40
C GLY A 42 -10.70 -2.61 4.52
N GLN A 43 -10.23 -3.30 5.57
CA GLN A 43 -11.14 -3.88 6.57
C GLN A 43 -10.76 -3.64 8.03
N HIS A 44 -9.47 -3.41 8.35
CA HIS A 44 -9.01 -3.43 9.75
C HIS A 44 -8.40 -2.12 10.23
N LEU A 45 -7.71 -1.37 9.37
CA LEU A 45 -6.99 -0.16 9.75
C LEU A 45 -7.97 1.02 9.96
N GLN A 46 -8.01 1.55 11.18
CA GLN A 46 -8.76 2.77 11.46
C GLN A 46 -7.94 3.99 11.03
N HIS A 47 -8.24 4.52 9.85
CA HIS A 47 -7.59 5.72 9.34
C HIS A 47 -8.60 6.68 8.70
N ASN A 48 -8.18 7.95 8.54
CA ASN A 48 -8.96 8.95 7.81
C ASN A 48 -8.01 9.70 6.85
N PRO A 49 -8.03 9.39 5.55
CA PRO A 49 -7.22 10.09 4.56
C PRO A 49 -7.46 11.60 4.51
N ALA A 50 -8.67 12.07 4.83
CA ALA A 50 -8.99 13.51 4.90
C ALA A 50 -8.55 14.18 6.22
N ASN A 51 -8.17 13.39 7.24
CA ASN A 51 -7.61 13.89 8.50
C ASN A 51 -6.47 12.99 9.00
N PRO A 52 -5.27 13.07 8.38
CA PRO A 52 -4.12 12.26 8.77
C PRO A 52 -3.60 12.58 10.18
N HIS A 53 -4.00 13.71 10.78
CA HIS A 53 -3.64 14.11 12.13
C HIS A 53 -4.63 13.63 13.21
N TRP A 54 -5.69 12.89 12.84
CA TRP A 54 -6.62 12.30 13.79
C TRP A 54 -5.89 11.55 14.90
N ALA A 55 -6.10 12.00 16.15
CA ALA A 55 -5.32 11.55 17.30
C ALA A 55 -5.53 10.06 17.63
N ASN A 56 -6.71 9.49 17.34
CA ASN A 56 -7.06 8.11 17.67
C ASN A 56 -7.00 7.16 16.46
N ARG A 57 -6.36 7.55 15.36
CA ARG A 57 -6.14 6.65 14.22
C ARG A 57 -5.21 5.50 14.58
N ASP A 58 -5.33 4.36 13.92
CA ASP A 58 -4.28 3.34 13.96
C ASP A 58 -3.00 3.85 13.29
N ARG A 59 -1.85 3.35 13.76
CA ARG A 59 -0.54 3.72 13.22
C ARG A 59 0.03 2.55 12.45
N PHE A 60 0.24 2.76 11.16
CA PHE A 60 0.96 1.83 10.32
C PHE A 60 2.42 2.28 10.14
N VAL A 61 3.37 1.35 10.27
CA VAL A 61 4.80 1.59 10.03
C VAL A 61 5.35 0.49 9.13
N LEU A 62 5.94 0.88 7.99
CA LEU A 62 6.63 -0.05 7.11
C LEU A 62 8.10 -0.16 7.49
N SER A 63 8.45 -1.17 8.30
CA SER A 63 9.85 -1.34 8.76
C SER A 63 10.80 -1.74 7.63
N ASN A 64 10.35 -2.53 6.66
CA ASN A 64 11.09 -2.85 5.43
C ASN A 64 10.94 -1.70 4.40
N GLY A 65 11.42 -0.51 4.79
CA GLY A 65 11.20 0.75 4.07
C GLY A 65 11.70 0.79 2.63
N HIS A 66 12.54 -0.15 2.19
CA HIS A 66 12.91 -0.30 0.79
C HIS A 66 11.69 -0.59 -0.11
N GLY A 67 10.63 -1.19 0.44
CA GLY A 67 9.34 -1.41 -0.22
C GLY A 67 8.41 -0.18 -0.18
N SER A 68 8.96 1.03 -0.21
CA SER A 68 8.21 2.29 -0.05
C SER A 68 7.07 2.47 -1.06
N MET A 69 7.18 1.89 -2.26
CA MET A 69 6.10 1.95 -3.25
C MET A 69 4.82 1.26 -2.80
N LEU A 70 4.86 0.35 -1.82
CA LEU A 70 3.64 -0.16 -1.18
C LEU A 70 2.88 0.97 -0.49
N LEU A 71 3.59 1.75 0.33
CA LEU A 71 2.99 2.87 1.06
C LEU A 71 2.45 3.91 0.08
N TYR A 72 3.21 4.24 -0.96
CA TYR A 72 2.77 5.24 -1.96
C TYR A 72 1.59 4.76 -2.81
N ALA A 73 1.41 3.45 -3.02
CA ALA A 73 0.24 2.92 -3.71
C ALA A 73 -1.03 2.88 -2.82
N LEU A 74 -0.86 2.92 -1.49
CA LEU A 74 -1.96 2.87 -0.51
C LEU A 74 -2.46 4.25 -0.07
N LEU A 75 -1.66 5.30 -0.26
CA LEU A 75 -1.93 6.68 0.13
C LEU A 75 -2.43 7.50 -1.07
#